data_AF-A0A355RF05-F1
#
_entry.id   AF-A0A355RF05-F1
#
_cell.length_a   1.000
_cell.length_b   1.000
_cell.length_c   1.000
_cell.angle_alpha   90.00
_cell.angle_beta   90.00
_cell.angle_gamma   90.00
#
_symmetry.space_group_name_H-M   'P 1'
#
loop_
_entity.id
_entity.type
_entity.pdbx_description
1 polymer ?
#
loop_
_entity_poly.entity_id
_entity_poly.type
_entity_poly.pdbx_seq_one_letter_code
_entity_poly.pdbx_strand_id
1 'polypeptide(L)' 'EFKKRVDTPVRVVVGDPINKEDLKKFSPDPRAMMYFLRKKTYELSPTLLRSYDYGFEFETRHKA' A
#
# COMPACT_ATOMS: atom_id res chain seq x y z
N GLU A 1 12.39 21.41 -9.46
CA GLU A 1 11.33 20.80 -8.62
C GLU A 1 11.83 20.02 -7.41
N PHE A 2 12.91 19.24 -7.50
CA PHE A 2 13.32 18.26 -6.48
C PHE A 2 13.85 18.80 -5.13
N LYS A 3 14.08 20.11 -4.97
CA LYS A 3 14.55 20.72 -3.70
C LYS A 3 13.44 21.34 -2.84
N LYS A 4 12.18 21.33 -3.29
CA LYS A 4 11.09 22.08 -2.63
C LYS A 4 10.58 21.47 -1.30
N ARG A 5 10.93 20.23 -0.96
CA ARG A 5 10.42 19.52 0.22
C ARG A 5 11.50 18.69 0.92
N VAL A 6 12.63 19.30 1.22
CA VAL A 6 13.64 18.74 2.13
C VAL A 6 13.41 19.34 3.54
N ASP A 7 13.84 18.62 4.58
CA ASP A 7 13.83 19.11 5.97
C ASP A 7 12.45 19.43 6.58
N THR A 8 11.44 18.63 6.25
CA THR A 8 10.10 18.74 6.87
C THR A 8 9.73 17.45 7.61
N PRO A 9 9.12 17.52 8.81
CA PRO A 9 8.70 16.32 9.52
C PRO A 9 7.70 15.48 8.71
N VAL A 10 7.99 14.18 8.61
CA VAL A 10 7.10 13.20 7.98
C VAL A 10 6.38 12.43 9.08
N ARG A 11 5.04 12.37 9.00
CA ARG A 11 4.25 11.51 9.89
C ARG A 11 4.23 10.10 9.34
N VAL A 12 4.52 9.13 10.20
CA VAL A 12 4.50 7.69 9.89
C VAL A 12 3.59 6.98 10.89
N VAL A 13 2.87 5.98 10.42
CA VAL A 13 2.13 5.05 11.28
C VAL A 13 2.74 3.67 11.11
N VAL A 14 3.11 3.06 12.23
CA VAL A 14 3.61 1.69 12.29
C VAL A 14 2.68 0.91 13.21
N GLY A 15 2.06 -0.14 12.68
CA GLY A 15 1.18 -1.00 13.45
C GLY A 15 1.92 -2.10 14.19
N ASP A 16 1.15 -2.99 14.80
CA ASP A 16 1.68 -4.20 15.42
C ASP A 16 2.28 -5.16 14.38
N PRO A 17 3.25 -6.00 14.78
CA PRO A 17 3.79 -7.04 13.93
C PRO A 17 2.71 -7.99 13.40
N ILE A 18 2.85 -8.41 12.14
CA ILE A 18 1.99 -9.45 11.57
C ILE A 18 2.53 -10.82 12.00
N ASN A 19 1.66 -11.68 12.54
CA ASN A 19 2.02 -13.03 12.95
C ASN A 19 2.45 -13.90 11.76
N LYS A 20 3.47 -14.72 11.96
CA LYS A 20 4.01 -15.61 10.92
C LYS A 20 2.96 -16.62 10.44
N GLU A 21 2.10 -17.08 11.33
CA GLU A 21 1.04 -18.06 11.06
C GLU A 21 -0.02 -17.49 10.11
N ASP A 22 -0.26 -16.18 10.16
CA ASP A 22 -1.16 -15.50 9.23
C ASP A 22 -0.54 -15.40 7.83
N LEU A 23 0.77 -15.17 7.75
CA LEU A 23 1.50 -15.14 6.48
C LEU A 23 1.59 -16.53 5.84
N LYS A 24 1.82 -17.59 6.64
CA LYS A 24 1.93 -18.97 6.14
C LYS A 24 0.73 -19.42 5.31
N LYS A 25 -0.48 -18.93 5.63
CA LYS A 25 -1.72 -19.21 4.90
C LYS A 25 -1.64 -18.82 3.42
N PHE A 26 -0.83 -17.81 3.09
CA PHE A 26 -0.65 -17.30 1.72
C PHE A 26 0.64 -17.77 1.06
N SER A 27 1.41 -18.67 1.70
CA SER A 27 2.66 -19.20 1.14
C SER A 27 2.56 -19.74 -0.29
N PRO A 28 1.46 -20.41 -0.72
CA PRO A 28 1.37 -20.89 -2.10
C PRO A 28 0.88 -19.83 -3.09
N ASP A 29 0.38 -18.68 -2.63
CA ASP A 29 -0.19 -17.64 -3.48
C ASP A 29 0.38 -16.25 -3.16
N PRO A 30 1.44 -15.84 -3.88
CA PRO A 30 2.06 -14.53 -3.72
C PRO A 30 1.10 -13.36 -4.01
N ARG A 31 0.09 -13.54 -4.85
CA ARG A 31 -0.89 -12.47 -5.16
C ARG A 31 -1.82 -12.26 -3.97
N ALA A 32 -2.31 -13.36 -3.38
CA ALA A 32 -3.11 -13.29 -2.16
C ALA A 32 -2.30 -12.71 -0.99
N MET A 33 -1.02 -13.10 -0.86
CA MET A 33 -0.09 -12.51 0.12
C MET A 33 -0.01 -10.99 -0.04
N MET A 34 0.21 -10.52 -1.26
CA MET A 34 0.30 -9.09 -1.53
C MET A 34 -1.01 -8.35 -1.27
N TYR A 35 -2.16 -8.94 -1.60
CA TYR A 35 -3.46 -8.34 -1.27
C TYR A 35 -3.65 -8.19 0.24
N PHE A 36 -3.30 -9.23 1.01
CA PHE A 36 -3.34 -9.19 2.47
C PHE A 36 -2.43 -8.11 3.06
N LEU A 37 -1.16 -8.07 2.65
CA LEU A 37 -0.19 -7.08 3.13
C LEU A 37 -0.61 -5.65 2.77
N ARG A 38 -1.10 -5.43 1.54
CA ARG A 38 -1.60 -4.13 1.08
C ARG A 38 -2.77 -3.66 1.94
N LYS A 39 -3.74 -4.54 2.20
CA LYS A 39 -4.89 -4.23 3.05
C LYS A 39 -4.44 -3.87 4.47
N LYS A 40 -3.54 -4.65 5.08
CA LYS A 40 -2.99 -4.37 6.41
C LYS A 40 -2.32 -3.01 6.50
N THR A 41 -1.54 -2.62 5.50
CA THR A 41 -0.93 -1.29 5.44
C THR A 41 -1.98 -0.18 5.36
N TYR A 42 -3.03 -0.38 4.56
CA TYR A 42 -4.08 0.61 4.40
C TYR A 42 -4.99 0.74 5.62
N GLU A 43 -5.17 -0.32 6.40
CA GLU A 43 -5.85 -0.29 7.71
C GLU A 43 -5.12 0.61 8.72
N LEU A 44 -3.80 0.86 8.56
CA LEU A 44 -3.03 1.77 9.41
C LEU A 44 -3.26 3.26 9.09
N SER A 45 -3.98 3.57 8.01
CA SER A 45 -4.19 4.95 7.60
C SER A 45 -4.99 5.72 8.67
N PRO A 46 -4.50 6.89 9.15
CA PRO A 46 -5.26 7.74 10.07
C PRO A 46 -6.57 8.26 9.47
N THR A 47 -6.67 8.25 8.15
CA THR A 47 -7.86 8.66 7.39
C THR A 47 -8.45 7.45 6.69
N LEU A 48 -9.76 7.24 6.85
CA LEU A 48 -10.46 6.14 6.22
C LEU A 48 -10.33 6.19 4.70
N LEU A 49 -9.90 5.08 4.12
CA LEU A 49 -9.84 4.91 2.68
C LEU A 49 -11.21 4.43 2.17
N ARG A 50 -11.71 5.08 1.12
CA ARG A 50 -13.02 4.76 0.53
C ARG A 50 -13.04 3.44 -0.23
N SER A 51 -11.88 3.00 -0.71
CA SER A 51 -11.71 1.75 -1.45
C SER A 51 -10.27 1.23 -1.31
N TYR A 52 -10.11 -0.08 -1.44
CA TYR A 52 -8.82 -0.77 -1.55
C TYR A 52 -8.56 -1.31 -2.97
N ASP A 53 -9.38 -0.91 -3.94
CA ASP A 53 -9.24 -1.32 -5.33
C ASP A 53 -7.94 -0.79 -5.92
N TYR A 54 -7.50 -1.41 -7.01
CA TYR A 54 -6.34 -0.92 -7.73
C TYR A 54 -6.64 0.46 -8.34
N GLY A 55 -5.64 1.32 -8.34
CA GLY A 55 -5.73 2.61 -9.03
C GLY A 55 -5.86 2.40 -10.53
N PHE A 56 -6.30 3.45 -11.23
CA PHE A 56 -6.39 3.43 -12.69
C PHE A 56 -5.00 3.44 -13.32
N GLU A 57 -4.75 2.52 -14.24
CA GLU A 57 -3.61 2.60 -15.14
C GLU A 57 -3.92 3.62 -16.23
N PHE A 58 -3.14 4.70 -16.27
CA PHE A 58 -3.28 5.73 -17.30
C PHE A 58 -2.40 5.37 -18.50
N GLU A 59 -2.87 4.47 -19.35
CA GLU A 59 -2.30 4.31 -20.69
C GLU A 59 -2.89 5.39 -21.61
N THR A 60 -2.29 6.58 -21.63
CA THR A 60 -2.54 7.52 -22.71
C THR A 60 -2.02 6.89 -24.00
N ARG A 61 -2.92 6.32 -24.80
CA ARG A 61 -2.68 6.14 -26.24
C ARG A 61 -2.55 7.53 -26.85
N HIS A 62 -1.37 8.16 -26.74
CA HIS A 62 -0.98 9.25 -27.61
C HIS A 62 -0.77 8.67 -29.01
N LYS A 63 -1.84 8.58 -29.79
CA LYS A 63 -1.72 8.49 -31.25
C LYS A 63 -1.48 9.92 -31.75
N ALA A 64 -0.24 10.19 -32.15
CA ALA A 64 0.09 11.26 -33.09
C ALA A 64 0.35 10.61 -34.44
#